data_AF-A0A522ADX4-F1
#
_entry.id   AF-A0A522ADX4-F1
#
_cell.length_a   1.000
_cell.length_b   1.000
_cell.length_c   1.000
_cell.angle_alpha   90.00
_cell.angle_beta   90.00
_cell.angle_gamma   90.00
#
_symmetry.space_group_name_H-M   'P 1'
#
loop_
_entity.id
_entity.type
_entity.pdbx_description
1 polymer ?
#
loop_
_entity_poly.entity_id
_entity_poly.type
_entity_poly.pdbx_seq_one_letter_code
_entity_poly.pdbx_strand_id
1 'polypeptide(L)'
;EPLLDTTFDYIVAANLLPVPPKELHGQELEIEFSGVLAQAQRLIGVAPIERVVGMITSLAGAKPEALDKLDVDVMIDKVSDLLGADPEIIVANDKVALIRQQRAQQQQNMQALQAAQIASQTAKNAGQTDTGGKNALTDIMAGLQGYSTGGGAA
;
A
#
# COMPACT_ATOMS: atom_id res chain seq x y z
N GLU A 1 25.15 1.78 30.29
CA GLU A 1 25.48 0.85 31.38
C GLU A 1 26.27 1.52 32.51
N PRO A 2 27.47 2.11 32.32
CA PRO A 2 28.28 2.60 33.45
C PRO A 2 27.61 3.70 34.30
N LEU A 3 26.75 4.53 33.72
CA LEU A 3 26.00 5.56 34.46
C LEU A 3 24.90 4.99 35.36
N LEU A 4 24.32 3.85 34.99
CA LEU A 4 23.26 3.20 35.77
C LEU A 4 23.84 2.60 37.03
N ASP A 5 24.91 1.81 36.89
CA ASP A 5 25.62 1.18 38.02
C ASP A 5 26.12 2.24 38.98
N THR A 6 26.77 3.29 38.43
CA THR A 6 27.23 4.43 39.22
C THR A 6 26.08 5.12 39.98
N THR A 7 24.93 5.32 39.32
CA THR A 7 23.76 5.95 39.97
C THR A 7 23.17 5.06 41.04
N PHE A 8 23.06 3.75 40.78
CA PHE A 8 22.58 2.77 41.75
C PHE A 8 23.48 2.71 42.97
N ASP A 9 24.81 2.70 42.77
CA ASP A 9 25.80 2.75 43.84
C ASP A 9 25.65 4.01 44.71
N TYR A 10 25.44 5.19 44.09
CA TYR A 10 25.19 6.42 44.83
C TYR A 10 23.89 6.39 45.64
N ILE A 11 22.82 5.79 45.09
CA ILE A 11 21.52 5.67 45.76
C ILE A 11 21.63 4.71 46.95
N VAL A 12 22.32 3.58 46.78
CA VAL A 12 22.61 2.62 47.85
C VAL A 12 23.45 3.28 48.94
N ALA A 13 24.52 3.99 48.58
CA ALA A 13 25.38 4.71 49.52
C ALA A 13 24.64 5.82 50.28
N ALA A 14 23.64 6.45 49.65
CA ALA A 14 22.80 7.47 50.27
C ALA A 14 21.71 6.91 51.19
N ASN A 15 21.62 5.57 51.40
CA ASN A 15 20.56 4.91 52.17
C ASN A 15 19.13 5.29 51.70
N LEU A 16 18.98 5.60 50.41
CA LEU A 16 17.68 5.95 49.82
C LEU A 16 16.82 4.72 49.52
N LEU A 17 17.43 3.53 49.52
CA LEU A 17 16.75 2.26 49.32
C LEU A 17 16.44 1.58 50.65
N PRO A 18 15.34 0.81 50.74
CA PRO A 18 15.10 -0.06 51.87
C PRO A 18 16.21 -1.10 51.99
N VAL A 19 16.40 -1.63 53.20
CA VAL A 19 17.34 -2.72 53.45
C VAL A 19 17.04 -3.88 52.49
N PRO A 20 18.03 -4.37 51.73
CA PRO A 20 17.81 -5.45 50.78
C PRO A 20 17.29 -6.70 51.50
N PRO A 21 16.32 -7.42 50.89
CA PRO A 21 15.89 -8.73 51.37
C PRO A 21 17.06 -9.71 51.51
N LYS A 22 16.99 -10.63 52.48
CA LYS A 22 18.06 -11.59 52.77
C LYS A 22 18.37 -12.49 51.57
N GLU A 23 17.40 -12.69 50.71
CA GLU A 23 17.45 -13.49 49.50
C GLU A 23 18.34 -12.85 48.41
N LEU A 24 18.52 -11.52 48.43
CA LEU A 24 19.36 -10.78 47.47
C LEU A 24 20.83 -10.67 47.92
N HIS A 25 21.17 -11.13 49.13
CA HIS A 25 22.53 -11.02 49.63
C HIS A 25 23.47 -12.00 48.90
N GLY A 26 24.48 -11.47 48.21
CA GLY A 26 25.48 -12.27 47.50
C GLY A 26 25.01 -12.82 46.15
N GLN A 27 23.84 -12.39 45.66
CA GLN A 27 23.43 -12.64 44.28
C GLN A 27 23.93 -11.54 43.35
N GLU A 28 24.39 -11.92 42.17
CA GLU A 28 24.71 -10.98 41.10
C GLU A 28 23.40 -10.45 40.51
N LEU A 29 23.19 -9.14 40.58
CA LEU A 29 21.99 -8.50 40.07
C LEU A 29 22.14 -8.23 38.57
N GLU A 30 21.36 -8.93 37.74
CA GLU A 30 21.24 -8.61 36.32
C GLU A 30 20.07 -7.65 36.12
N ILE A 31 20.37 -6.43 35.66
CA ILE A 31 19.36 -5.41 35.41
C ILE A 31 18.82 -5.58 33.99
N GLU A 32 17.73 -6.33 33.84
CA GLU A 32 16.94 -6.28 32.60
C GLU A 32 16.07 -5.02 32.60
N PHE A 33 16.28 -4.15 31.61
CA PHE A 33 15.37 -3.05 31.33
C PHE A 33 14.05 -3.60 30.76
N SER A 34 13.10 -4.00 31.62
CA SER A 34 11.70 -4.15 31.23
C SER A 34 11.08 -2.75 31.02
N GLY A 35 11.62 -2.00 30.06
CA GLY A 35 11.71 -0.55 30.16
C GLY A 35 10.81 0.19 29.18
N VAL A 36 9.99 1.08 29.73
CA VAL A 36 9.32 2.21 29.05
C VAL A 36 10.28 2.98 28.13
N LEU A 37 11.59 2.98 28.39
CA LEU A 37 12.60 3.60 27.54
C LEU A 37 12.83 2.83 26.22
N ALA A 38 12.82 1.50 26.22
CA ALA A 38 12.91 0.70 25.00
C ALA A 38 11.62 0.83 24.17
N GLN A 39 10.46 0.88 24.82
CA GLN A 39 9.20 1.23 24.17
C GLN A 39 9.24 2.66 23.59
N ALA A 40 9.78 3.63 24.34
CA ALA A 40 9.94 5.01 23.88
C ALA A 40 10.94 5.13 22.71
N GLN A 41 12.04 4.37 22.71
CA GLN A 41 13.01 4.35 21.61
C GLN A 41 12.43 3.74 20.33
N ARG A 42 11.57 2.72 20.44
CA ARG A 42 10.83 2.19 19.28
C ARG A 42 9.87 3.21 18.68
N LEU A 43 9.18 3.99 19.52
CA LEU A 43 8.31 5.09 19.08
C LEU A 43 9.07 6.22 18.37
N ILE A 44 10.33 6.47 18.73
CA ILE A 44 11.21 7.41 17.99
C ILE A 44 11.42 6.93 16.54
N GLY A 45 11.42 5.62 16.29
CA GLY A 45 11.56 5.05 14.94
C GLY A 45 10.33 5.24 14.05
N VAL A 46 9.14 5.42 14.62
CA VAL A 46 7.88 5.54 13.86
C VAL A 46 7.72 6.92 13.23
N ALA A 47 8.01 7.99 13.98
CA ALA A 47 7.80 9.37 13.52
C ALA A 47 8.54 9.74 12.21
N PRO A 48 9.79 9.30 11.97
CA PRO A 48 10.46 9.49 10.68
C PRO A 48 9.74 8.80 9.52
N ILE A 49 9.21 7.59 9.73
CA ILE A 49 8.49 6.83 8.69
C ILE A 49 7.21 7.57 8.31
N GLU A 50 6.41 7.98 9.29
CA GLU A 50 5.19 8.74 9.06
C GLU A 50 5.44 10.04 8.31
N ARG A 51 6.52 10.77 8.65
CA ARG A 51 6.90 12.01 7.95
C ARG A 51 7.24 11.76 6.48
N VAL A 52 7.97 10.68 6.18
CA VAL A 52 8.33 10.31 4.79
C VAL A 52 7.07 9.95 4.00
N VAL A 53 6.19 9.13 4.56
CA VAL A 53 4.92 8.73 3.93
C VAL A 53 4.04 9.95 3.68
N GLY A 54 3.93 10.85 4.66
CA GLY A 54 3.20 12.11 4.53
C GLY A 54 3.75 13.00 3.41
N MET A 55 5.08 13.09 3.28
CA MET A 55 5.73 13.83 2.20
C MET A 55 5.45 13.20 0.82
N ILE A 56 5.52 11.87 0.71
CA ILE A 56 5.19 11.16 -0.54
C ILE A 56 3.74 11.40 -0.92
N THR A 57 2.82 11.31 0.05
CA THR A 57 1.38 11.53 -0.17
C THR A 57 1.10 12.97 -0.59
N SER A 58 1.78 13.95 0.02
CA SER A 58 1.68 15.36 -0.39
C SER A 58 2.21 15.57 -1.80
N LEU A 59 3.34 14.95 -2.16
CA LEU A 59 3.91 15.04 -3.50
C LEU A 59 3.00 14.39 -4.55
N ALA A 60 2.33 13.29 -4.20
CA ALA A 60 1.41 12.57 -5.07
C ALA A 60 0.26 13.44 -5.62
N GLY A 61 -0.16 14.47 -4.89
CA GLY A 61 -1.18 15.41 -5.35
C GLY A 61 -0.75 16.24 -6.56
N ALA A 62 0.56 16.51 -6.70
CA ALA A 62 1.12 17.21 -7.85
C ALA A 62 1.78 16.25 -8.86
N LYS A 63 2.35 15.15 -8.38
CA LYS A 63 3.13 14.16 -9.13
C LYS A 63 2.76 12.74 -8.68
N PRO A 64 1.75 12.12 -9.30
CA PRO A 64 1.26 10.79 -8.91
C PRO A 64 2.35 9.71 -8.89
N GLU A 65 3.39 9.84 -9.73
CA GLU A 65 4.54 8.92 -9.81
C GLU A 65 5.35 8.83 -8.51
N ALA A 66 5.16 9.76 -7.56
CA ALA A 66 5.76 9.68 -6.23
C ALA A 66 5.32 8.42 -5.46
N LEU A 67 4.10 7.94 -5.70
CA LEU A 67 3.56 6.74 -5.05
C LEU A 67 4.28 5.45 -5.49
N ASP A 68 4.92 5.44 -6.67
CA ASP A 68 5.65 4.28 -7.19
C ASP A 68 6.86 3.89 -6.34
N LYS A 69 7.32 4.80 -5.46
CA LYS A 69 8.42 4.56 -4.51
C LYS A 69 7.97 4.09 -3.15
N LEU A 70 6.67 4.08 -2.85
CA LEU A 70 6.14 3.70 -1.55
C LEU A 70 5.62 2.26 -1.58
N ASP A 71 6.36 1.35 -0.94
CA ASP A 71 5.86 0.03 -0.60
C ASP A 71 5.01 0.13 0.68
N VAL A 72 3.69 0.10 0.51
CA VAL A 72 2.73 0.23 1.59
C VAL A 72 2.72 -1.01 2.48
N ASP A 73 2.95 -2.21 1.93
CA ASP A 73 2.90 -3.46 2.68
C ASP A 73 4.08 -3.51 3.67
N VAL A 74 5.30 -3.26 3.18
CA VAL A 74 6.50 -3.21 4.02
C VAL A 74 6.44 -2.09 5.06
N MET A 75 5.77 -0.97 4.74
CA MET A 75 5.59 0.12 5.69
C MET A 75 4.67 -0.27 6.84
N ILE A 76 3.53 -0.89 6.55
CA ILE A 76 2.56 -1.35 7.56
C ILE A 76 3.22 -2.38 8.47
N ASP A 77 3.93 -3.36 7.92
CA ASP A 77 4.62 -4.40 8.69
C ASP A 77 5.65 -3.77 9.65
N LYS A 78 6.51 -2.87 9.13
CA LYS A 78 7.54 -2.21 9.96
C LYS A 78 6.97 -1.33 11.06
N VAL A 79 5.92 -0.56 10.76
CA VAL A 79 5.30 0.31 11.76
C VAL A 79 4.58 -0.53 12.82
N SER A 80 3.92 -1.63 12.41
CA SER A 80 3.29 -2.58 13.32
C SER A 80 4.30 -3.18 14.30
N ASP A 81 5.46 -3.61 13.81
CA ASP A 81 6.55 -4.16 14.63
C ASP A 81 7.10 -3.13 15.64
N LEU A 82 7.28 -1.88 15.19
CA LEU A 82 7.76 -0.80 16.06
C LEU A 82 6.75 -0.43 17.14
N LEU A 83 5.45 -0.46 16.81
CA LEU A 83 4.36 -0.18 17.75
C LEU A 83 4.03 -1.36 18.67
N GLY A 84 4.53 -2.56 18.36
CA GLY A 84 4.17 -3.78 19.08
C GLY A 84 2.70 -4.15 18.91
N ALA A 85 2.13 -3.86 17.74
CA ALA A 85 0.78 -4.26 17.39
C ALA A 85 0.67 -5.79 17.29
N ASP A 86 -0.49 -6.32 17.66
CA ASP A 86 -0.78 -7.75 17.56
C ASP A 86 -0.70 -8.20 16.08
N PRO A 87 0.19 -9.14 15.71
CA PRO A 87 0.35 -9.59 14.33
C PRO A 87 -0.95 -10.13 13.71
N GLU A 88 -1.92 -10.59 14.51
CA GLU A 88 -3.21 -11.07 13.98
C GLU A 88 -4.06 -9.96 13.33
N ILE A 89 -3.78 -8.69 13.65
CA ILE A 89 -4.52 -7.55 13.07
C ILE A 89 -3.98 -7.14 11.69
N ILE A 90 -2.78 -7.59 11.32
CA ILE A 90 -2.16 -7.32 10.03
C ILE A 90 -2.39 -8.53 9.11
N VAL A 91 -2.96 -8.28 7.94
CA VAL A 91 -3.21 -9.36 6.97
C VAL A 91 -1.87 -9.85 6.43
N ALA A 92 -1.59 -11.14 6.63
CA ALA A 92 -0.36 -11.75 6.14
C ALA A 92 -0.18 -11.61 4.61
N ASN A 93 1.07 -11.46 4.18
CA ASN A 93 1.45 -11.16 2.79
C ASN A 93 0.90 -12.17 1.75
N ASP A 94 0.82 -13.45 2.11
CA ASP A 94 0.24 -14.50 1.29
C ASP A 94 -1.28 -14.31 1.07
N LYS A 95 -2.00 -13.95 2.14
CA LYS A 95 -3.43 -13.63 2.06
C LYS A 95 -3.67 -12.36 1.26
N VAL A 96 -2.83 -11.33 1.41
CA VAL A 96 -2.93 -10.11 0.60
C VAL A 96 -2.72 -10.42 -0.88
N ALA A 97 -1.75 -11.26 -1.23
CA ALA A 97 -1.51 -11.71 -2.60
C ALA A 97 -2.76 -12.41 -3.19
N LEU A 98 -3.40 -13.30 -2.42
CA LEU A 98 -4.64 -13.95 -2.83
C LEU A 98 -5.78 -12.95 -3.04
N ILE A 99 -5.96 -11.99 -2.13
CA ILE A 99 -6.99 -10.94 -2.23
C ILE A 99 -6.78 -10.10 -3.50
N ARG A 100 -5.52 -9.73 -3.81
CA ARG A 100 -5.18 -8.97 -5.02
C ARG A 100 -5.43 -9.78 -6.29
N GLN A 101 -5.10 -11.07 -6.28
CA GLN A 101 -5.39 -11.98 -7.39
C GLN A 101 -6.89 -12.10 -7.63
N GLN A 102 -7.68 -12.30 -6.56
CA GLN A 102 -9.14 -12.37 -6.66
C GLN A 102 -9.73 -11.06 -7.19
N ARG A 103 -9.24 -9.91 -6.72
CA ARG A 103 -9.67 -8.59 -7.21
C ARG A 103 -9.33 -8.39 -8.69
N ALA A 104 -8.13 -8.80 -9.11
CA ALA A 104 -7.72 -8.74 -10.52
C ALA A 104 -8.62 -9.62 -11.40
N GLN A 105 -8.94 -10.85 -10.96
CA GLN A 105 -9.85 -11.73 -11.68
C GLN A 105 -11.27 -11.15 -11.78
N GLN A 106 -11.78 -10.58 -10.69
CA GLN A 106 -13.09 -9.91 -10.70
C GLN A 106 -13.11 -8.71 -11.64
N GLN A 107 -12.05 -7.92 -11.66
CA GLN A 107 -11.93 -6.77 -12.56
C GLN A 107 -11.85 -7.19 -14.02
N GLN A 108 -11.11 -8.26 -14.33
CA GLN A 108 -11.05 -8.83 -15.69
C GLN A 108 -12.42 -9.33 -16.17
N ASN A 109 -13.15 -10.05 -15.30
CA ASN A 109 -14.50 -10.53 -15.63
C ASN A 109 -15.47 -9.36 -15.85
N MET A 110 -15.37 -8.31 -15.04
CA MET A 110 -16.20 -7.11 -15.17
C MET A 110 -15.90 -6.35 -16.47
N GLN A 111 -14.62 -6.24 -16.85
CA GLN A 111 -14.21 -5.66 -18.14
C GLN A 111 -14.74 -6.47 -19.31
N ALA A 112 -14.70 -7.82 -19.25
CA ALA A 112 -15.23 -8.69 -20.30
C ALA A 112 -16.76 -8.55 -20.46
N LEU A 113 -17.49 -8.47 -19.35
CA LEU A 113 -18.94 -8.23 -19.35
C LEU A 113 -19.29 -6.86 -19.93
N GLN A 114 -18.57 -5.80 -19.54
CA GLN A 114 -18.76 -4.46 -20.11
C GLN A 114 -18.46 -4.45 -21.61
N ALA A 115 -17.37 -5.09 -22.04
CA ALA A 115 -17.02 -5.21 -23.46
C ALA A 115 -18.10 -5.96 -24.25
N ALA A 116 -18.64 -7.06 -23.71
CA ALA A 116 -19.73 -7.81 -24.35
C ALA A 116 -21.03 -7.00 -24.44
N GLN A 117 -21.36 -6.22 -23.41
CA GLN A 117 -22.52 -5.32 -23.44
C GLN A 117 -22.36 -4.21 -24.47
N ILE A 118 -21.18 -3.57 -24.52
CA ILE A 118 -20.86 -2.56 -25.53
C ILE A 118 -20.96 -3.19 -26.93
N ALA A 119 -20.35 -4.35 -27.16
CA ALA A 119 -20.41 -5.05 -28.44
C ALA A 119 -21.85 -5.42 -28.84
N SER A 120 -22.66 -5.89 -27.90
CA SER A 120 -24.08 -6.21 -28.13
C SER A 120 -24.88 -4.94 -28.46
N GLN A 121 -24.65 -3.84 -27.76
CA GLN A 121 -25.32 -2.57 -28.04
C GLN A 121 -24.89 -2.00 -29.40
N THR A 122 -23.60 -2.08 -29.74
CA THR A 122 -23.08 -1.70 -31.06
C THR A 122 -23.68 -2.56 -32.16
N ALA A 123 -23.77 -3.88 -31.98
CA ALA A 123 -24.37 -4.78 -32.96
C ALA A 123 -25.88 -4.56 -33.13
N LYS A 124 -26.61 -4.32 -32.03
CA LYS A 124 -28.04 -3.94 -32.08
C LYS A 124 -28.22 -2.61 -32.80
N ASN A 125 -27.41 -1.60 -32.47
CA ASN A 125 -27.48 -0.30 -33.13
C ASN A 125 -27.12 -0.44 -34.62
N ALA A 126 -26.12 -1.23 -35.00
CA ALA A 126 -25.76 -1.48 -36.39
C ALA A 126 -26.84 -2.28 -37.16
N GLY A 127 -27.48 -3.25 -36.53
CA GLY A 127 -28.58 -4.01 -37.13
C GLY A 127 -29.92 -3.24 -37.18
N GLN A 128 -30.12 -2.28 -36.28
CA GLN A 128 -31.24 -1.32 -36.34
C GLN A 128 -30.95 -0.12 -37.25
N THR A 129 -29.68 0.11 -37.58
CA THR A 129 -29.27 1.09 -38.59
C THR A 129 -29.57 0.47 -39.95
N ASP A 130 -30.75 0.79 -40.46
CA ASP A 130 -31.36 0.25 -41.68
C ASP A 130 -30.40 0.21 -42.87
N THR A 131 -29.78 -0.94 -43.16
CA THR A 131 -28.94 -1.15 -44.35
C THR A 131 -29.73 -1.15 -45.66
N GLY A 132 -31.06 -0.96 -45.61
CA GLY A 132 -31.93 -0.76 -46.77
C GLY A 132 -32.09 0.70 -47.21
N GLY A 133 -31.65 1.67 -46.40
CA GLY A 133 -31.71 3.10 -46.70
C GLY A 133 -30.35 3.77 -46.53
N LYS A 134 -30.07 4.81 -47.35
CA LYS A 134 -28.82 5.59 -47.35
C LYS A 134 -28.33 5.88 -45.93
N ASN A 135 -27.30 5.16 -45.48
CA ASN A 135 -26.65 5.42 -44.20
C ASN A 135 -25.28 6.07 -44.44
N ALA A 136 -24.82 6.83 -43.44
CA ALA A 136 -23.53 7.53 -43.47
C ALA A 136 -22.34 6.60 -43.79
N LEU A 137 -22.42 5.32 -43.41
CA LEU A 137 -21.43 4.30 -43.79
C LEU A 137 -21.45 3.97 -45.29
N THR A 138 -22.65 3.91 -45.89
CA THR A 138 -22.84 3.72 -47.33
C THR A 138 -22.40 4.95 -48.11
N ASP A 139 -22.63 6.17 -47.59
CA ASP A 139 -22.17 7.41 -48.20
C ASP A 139 -20.63 7.58 -48.10
N ILE A 140 -20.01 7.15 -47.00
CA ILE A 140 -18.55 7.13 -46.85
C ILE A 140 -17.93 6.06 -47.77
N MET A 141 -18.52 4.87 -47.86
CA MET A 141 -18.04 3.84 -48.78
C MET A 141 -18.26 4.23 -50.25
N ALA A 142 -19.40 4.83 -50.61
CA ALA A 142 -19.67 5.32 -51.96
C ALA A 142 -18.73 6.48 -52.33
N GLY A 143 -18.42 7.37 -51.38
CA GLY A 143 -17.39 8.40 -51.53
C GLY A 143 -16.00 7.79 -51.77
N LEU A 144 -15.64 6.75 -51.02
CA LEU A 144 -14.35 6.06 -51.17
C LEU A 144 -14.24 5.27 -52.49
N GLN A 145 -15.35 4.65 -52.94
CA GLN A 145 -15.40 3.91 -54.21
C GLN A 145 -15.32 4.86 -55.41
N GLY A 146 -15.86 6.08 -55.30
CA GLY A 146 -15.72 7.15 -56.29
C GLY A 146 -14.28 7.68 -56.44
N TYR A 147 -13.45 7.61 -55.39
CA TYR A 147 -12.03 7.96 -55.49
C TYR A 147 -11.18 6.84 -56.15
N SER A 148 -11.61 5.57 -56.07
CA SER A 148 -10.85 4.45 -56.65
C SER A 148 -11.03 4.28 -58.17
N THR A 149 -12.10 4.83 -58.75
CA THR A 149 -12.41 4.71 -60.19
C THR A 149 -12.02 5.95 -61.01
N GLY A 150 -11.58 7.03 -60.38
CA GLY A 150 -11.09 8.25 -61.05
C GLY A 150 -9.56 8.38 -61.15
N GLY A 151 -8.80 7.44 -60.58
CA GLY A 151 -7.33 7.50 -60.49
C GLY A 151 -6.63 6.63 -61.52
N GLY A 152 -6.88 6.87 -62.82
CA GLY A 152 -6.17 6.16 -63.89
C GLY A 152 -6.31 6.86 -65.23
N ALA A 153 -5.60 7.98 -65.43
CA ALA A 153 -5.01 8.43 -66.70
C ALA A 153 -4.57 9.90 -66.62
N ALA A 154 -3.26 10.14 -66.53
CA ALA A 154 -2.48 11.21 -67.18
C ALA A 154 -1.08 11.28 -66.56
#